data_AF-A0A4S3PIW2-F1
#
_entry.id   AF-A0A4S3PIW2-F1
#
_cell.length_a   1.000
_cell.length_b   1.000
_cell.length_c   1.000
_cell.angle_alpha   90.00
_cell.angle_beta   90.00
_cell.angle_gamma   90.00
#
_symmetry.space_group_name_H-M   'P 1'
#
loop_
_entity.id
_entity.type
_entity.pdbx_description
1 polymer ?
#
loop_
_entity_poly.entity_id
_entity_poly.type
_entity_poly.pdbx_seq_one_letter_code
_entity_poly.pdbx_strand_id
1 'polypeptide(L)'
;MNNTILNQNTVIRQCLSLLPTEYLACPLLNYDMKKLSIEGLVKIFVAAQLGKWESYPEFEVNMRAHKDLMEYIGVDSISASQLSRRINDLDTGIVQNLFLKVVKELEYYTKGTTGLPRGVGKLRIVDATHIPLPPILSEWAYVT
;
A
#
# COMPACT_ATOMS: atom_id res chain seq x y z
N MET A 1 -8.52 21.80 -20.39
CA MET A 1 -7.92 20.63 -19.72
C MET A 1 -8.76 19.42 -20.13
N ASN A 2 -8.23 18.56 -21.00
CA ASN A 2 -8.95 17.38 -21.44
C ASN A 2 -9.03 16.39 -20.27
N ASN A 3 -10.25 16.12 -19.81
CA ASN A 3 -10.53 15.14 -18.78
C ASN A 3 -10.47 13.74 -19.42
N THR A 4 -9.28 13.30 -19.81
CA THR A 4 -9.04 11.89 -20.14
C THR A 4 -9.29 11.10 -18.88
N ILE A 5 -10.36 10.32 -18.85
CA ILE A 5 -10.65 9.35 -17.79
C ILE A 5 -9.46 8.40 -17.75
N LEU A 6 -8.53 8.63 -16.82
CA LEU A 6 -7.37 7.78 -16.63
C LEU A 6 -7.88 6.40 -16.20
N ASN A 7 -7.46 5.35 -16.91
CA ASN A 7 -7.78 3.98 -16.54
C ASN A 7 -7.21 3.72 -15.14
N GLN A 8 -8.06 3.22 -14.22
CA GLN A 8 -7.71 2.99 -12.82
C GLN A 8 -6.46 2.09 -12.67
N ASN A 9 -6.29 1.10 -13.54
CA ASN A 9 -5.11 0.23 -13.52
C ASN A 9 -3.82 0.97 -13.86
N THR A 10 -3.90 1.95 -14.76
CA THR A 10 -2.76 2.80 -15.09
C THR A 10 -2.36 3.66 -13.90
N VAL A 11 -3.33 4.16 -13.13
CA VAL A 11 -3.08 4.93 -11.90
C VAL A 11 -2.49 4.03 -10.80
N ILE A 12 -3.05 2.84 -10.57
CA ILE A 12 -2.51 1.88 -9.60
C ILE A 12 -1.06 1.55 -9.95
N ARG A 13 -0.76 1.23 -11.21
CA ARG A 13 0.60 0.93 -11.65
C ARG A 13 1.55 2.10 -11.44
N GLN A 14 1.12 3.33 -11.73
CA GLN A 14 1.91 4.52 -11.44
C GLN A 14 2.22 4.65 -9.94
N CYS A 15 1.21 4.51 -9.07
CA CYS A 15 1.41 4.50 -7.62
C CYS A 15 2.41 3.40 -7.19
N LEU A 16 2.28 2.19 -7.73
CA LEU A 16 3.20 1.08 -7.44
C LEU A 16 4.62 1.32 -7.96
N SER A 17 4.81 2.13 -9.01
CA SER A 17 6.15 2.49 -9.50
C SER A 17 6.86 3.54 -8.65
N LEU A 18 6.10 4.32 -7.86
CA LEU A 18 6.65 5.31 -6.93
C LEU A 18 6.97 4.73 -5.55
N LEU A 19 6.55 3.48 -5.30
CA LEU A 19 6.73 2.79 -4.02
C LEU A 19 8.17 2.29 -3.89
N PRO A 20 8.94 2.74 -2.88
CA PRO A 20 10.35 2.39 -2.70
C PRO A 20 10.50 0.95 -2.19
N THR A 21 10.35 -0.02 -3.09
CA THR A 21 10.19 -1.45 -2.79
C THR A 21 11.37 -2.30 -3.25
N GLU A 22 12.41 -1.69 -3.82
CA GLU A 22 13.56 -2.37 -4.43
C GLU A 22 14.29 -3.27 -3.43
N TYR A 23 14.37 -2.83 -2.17
CA TYR A 23 15.01 -3.60 -1.10
C TYR A 23 14.23 -4.87 -0.71
N LEU A 24 12.92 -4.92 -1.02
CA LEU A 24 12.07 -6.09 -0.77
C LEU A 24 12.31 -7.20 -1.80
N ALA A 25 12.95 -6.87 -2.93
CA ALA A 25 13.36 -7.84 -3.95
C ALA A 25 14.62 -8.64 -3.55
N CYS A 26 15.22 -8.35 -2.38
CA CYS A 26 16.45 -8.98 -1.92
C CYS A 26 16.33 -10.53 -1.94
N PRO A 27 17.24 -11.25 -2.62
CA PRO A 27 17.19 -12.71 -2.68
C PRO A 27 17.24 -13.39 -1.30
N LEU A 28 17.96 -12.81 -0.34
CA LEU A 28 18.05 -13.35 1.02
C LEU A 28 16.71 -13.25 1.77
N LEU A 29 15.94 -12.19 1.53
CA LEU A 29 14.60 -12.02 2.12
C LEU A 29 13.56 -12.95 1.47
N ASN A 30 13.82 -13.39 0.24
CA ASN A 30 12.89 -14.18 -0.56
C ASN A 30 13.37 -15.61 -0.84
N TYR A 31 14.40 -16.08 -0.13
CA TYR A 31 15.08 -17.34 -0.43
C TYR A 31 14.12 -18.54 -0.49
N ASP A 32 13.20 -18.63 0.48
CA ASP A 32 12.21 -19.71 0.56
C ASP A 32 10.91 -19.38 -0.20
N MET A 33 10.80 -18.20 -0.81
CA MET A 33 9.57 -17.63 -1.33
C MET A 33 9.50 -17.76 -2.86
N LYS A 34 9.30 -18.98 -3.35
CA LYS A 34 9.40 -19.30 -4.79
C LYS A 34 8.28 -18.74 -5.68
N LYS A 35 7.09 -18.49 -5.13
CA LYS A 35 5.89 -18.14 -5.93
C LYS A 35 5.40 -16.71 -5.76
N LEU A 36 5.67 -16.09 -4.61
CA LEU A 36 5.22 -14.74 -4.30
C LEU A 36 6.26 -14.11 -3.38
N SER A 37 7.07 -13.21 -3.92
CA SER A 37 8.05 -12.45 -3.16
C SER A 37 7.37 -11.50 -2.17
N ILE A 38 8.13 -10.98 -1.22
CA ILE A 38 7.69 -9.93 -0.29
C ILE A 38 7.29 -8.67 -1.07
N GLU A 39 8.11 -8.28 -2.05
CA GLU A 39 7.80 -7.16 -2.94
C GLU A 39 6.46 -7.35 -3.65
N GLY A 40 6.26 -8.53 -4.25
CA GLY A 40 5.02 -8.85 -4.96
C GLY A 40 3.82 -8.83 -4.03
N LEU A 41 3.95 -9.43 -2.84
CA LEU A 41 2.91 -9.42 -1.81
C LEU A 41 2.51 -7.99 -1.42
N VAL A 42 3.48 -7.14 -1.10
CA VAL A 42 3.25 -5.74 -0.73
C VAL A 42 2.55 -4.99 -1.86
N LYS A 43 3.03 -5.13 -3.10
CA LYS A 43 2.43 -4.46 -4.27
C LYS A 43 0.98 -4.89 -4.49
N ILE A 44 0.67 -6.18 -4.31
CA ILE A 44 -0.71 -6.69 -4.40
C ILE A 44 -1.60 -6.07 -3.34
N PHE A 45 -1.16 -6.02 -2.08
CA PHE A 45 -1.96 -5.46 -0.99
C PHE A 45 -2.16 -3.96 -1.13
N VAL A 46 -1.15 -3.22 -1.62
CA VAL A 46 -1.34 -1.79 -1.94
C VAL A 46 -2.30 -1.62 -3.10
N ALA A 47 -2.18 -2.43 -4.17
CA ALA A 47 -3.11 -2.39 -5.29
C ALA A 47 -4.55 -2.67 -4.82
N ALA A 48 -4.73 -3.64 -3.93
CA ALA A 48 -6.00 -3.97 -3.32
C ALA A 48 -6.57 -2.81 -2.51
N GLN A 49 -5.75 -2.15 -1.69
CA GLN A 49 -6.17 -0.99 -0.92
C GLN A 49 -6.61 0.18 -1.83
N LEU A 50 -5.85 0.43 -2.91
CA LEU A 50 -6.17 1.47 -3.89
C LEU A 50 -7.43 1.13 -4.72
N GLY A 51 -7.59 -0.16 -5.06
CA GLY A 51 -8.73 -0.71 -5.79
C GLY A 51 -9.96 -0.99 -4.92
N LYS A 52 -9.85 -0.82 -3.59
CA LYS A 52 -10.88 -1.14 -2.60
C LYS A 52 -11.36 -2.59 -2.67
N TRP A 53 -10.44 -3.53 -2.83
CA TRP A 53 -10.78 -4.95 -2.78
C TRP A 53 -10.93 -5.38 -1.32
N GLU A 54 -12.07 -5.95 -0.96
CA GLU A 54 -12.46 -6.18 0.43
C GLU A 54 -12.14 -7.62 0.89
N SER A 55 -11.84 -8.54 -0.03
CA SER A 55 -11.62 -9.95 0.31
C SER A 55 -10.54 -10.63 -0.53
N TYR A 56 -9.87 -11.65 0.03
CA TYR A 56 -8.85 -12.39 -0.73
C TYR A 56 -9.37 -13.06 -2.03
N PRO A 57 -10.59 -13.63 -2.09
CA PRO A 57 -11.16 -14.09 -3.37
C PRO A 57 -11.33 -12.97 -4.38
N GLU A 58 -11.68 -11.76 -3.93
CA GLU A 58 -11.78 -10.60 -4.79
C GLU A 58 -10.40 -10.15 -5.32
N PHE A 59 -9.33 -10.27 -4.52
CA PHE A 59 -7.97 -9.99 -5.00
C PHE A 59 -7.62 -10.93 -6.16
N GLU A 60 -7.96 -12.22 -6.01
CA GLU A 60 -7.70 -13.25 -7.01
C GLU A 60 -8.46 -12.98 -8.32
N VAL A 61 -9.75 -12.61 -8.25
CA VAL A 61 -10.56 -12.25 -9.41
C VAL A 61 -10.01 -10.98 -10.08
N ASN A 62 -9.74 -9.93 -9.31
CA ASN A 62 -9.26 -8.67 -9.85
C ASN A 62 -7.86 -8.80 -10.48
N MET A 63 -6.94 -9.53 -9.86
CA MET A 63 -5.61 -9.73 -10.43
C MET A 63 -5.68 -10.55 -11.72
N ARG A 64 -6.50 -11.61 -11.79
CA ARG A 64 -6.69 -12.39 -13.03
C ARG A 64 -7.30 -11.57 -14.16
N ALA A 65 -8.18 -10.63 -13.85
CA ALA A 65 -8.74 -9.72 -14.82
C ALA A 65 -7.70 -8.76 -15.41
N HIS A 66 -6.63 -8.47 -14.66
CA HIS A 66 -5.59 -7.50 -15.00
C HIS A 66 -4.22 -8.18 -15.17
N LYS A 67 -4.05 -8.87 -16.30
CA LYS A 67 -2.80 -9.59 -16.62
C LYS A 67 -1.58 -8.67 -16.71
N ASP A 68 -1.78 -7.43 -17.11
CA ASP A 68 -0.74 -6.38 -17.16
C ASP A 68 -0.22 -6.01 -15.77
N LEU A 69 -1.11 -5.95 -14.77
CA LEU A 69 -0.75 -5.74 -13.37
C LEU A 69 -0.01 -6.95 -12.80
N MET A 70 -0.46 -8.17 -13.14
CA MET A 70 0.22 -9.41 -12.76
C MET A 70 1.64 -9.49 -13.33
N GLU A 71 1.80 -9.16 -14.62
CA GLU A 71 3.10 -9.12 -15.29
C GLU A 71 4.02 -8.06 -14.66
N TYR A 72 3.49 -6.86 -14.39
CA TYR A 72 4.24 -5.79 -13.73
C TYR A 72 4.73 -6.18 -12.32
N ILE A 73 3.90 -6.91 -11.56
CA ILE A 73 4.25 -7.39 -10.22
C ILE A 73 5.17 -8.62 -10.27
N GLY A 74 5.25 -9.30 -11.42
CA GLY A 74 6.06 -10.50 -11.61
C GLY A 74 5.42 -11.77 -11.00
N VAL A 75 4.10 -11.90 -11.10
CA VAL A 75 3.34 -13.06 -10.58
C VAL A 75 2.52 -13.73 -11.68
N ASP A 76 2.69 -15.05 -11.86
CA ASP A 76 1.94 -15.81 -12.88
C ASP A 76 0.55 -16.23 -12.42
N SER A 77 0.41 -16.47 -11.11
CA SER A 77 -0.85 -16.87 -10.50
C SER A 77 -0.86 -16.53 -9.02
N ILE A 78 -2.05 -16.25 -8.49
CA ILE A 78 -2.27 -16.03 -7.07
C ILE A 78 -3.50 -16.82 -6.63
N SER A 79 -3.52 -17.22 -5.35
CA SER A 79 -4.70 -17.76 -4.70
C SER A 79 -4.98 -17.04 -3.39
N ALA A 80 -6.25 -16.97 -3.02
CA ALA A 80 -6.68 -16.40 -1.74
C ALA A 80 -5.96 -17.02 -0.53
N SER A 81 -5.76 -18.34 -0.54
CA SER A 81 -5.07 -19.08 0.53
C SER A 81 -3.56 -18.81 0.58
N GLN A 82 -2.94 -18.50 -0.57
CA GLN A 82 -1.55 -18.06 -0.61
C GLN A 82 -1.41 -16.66 -0.03
N LEU A 83 -2.29 -15.72 -0.42
CA LEU A 83 -2.30 -14.36 0.10
C LEU A 83 -2.47 -14.34 1.62
N SER A 84 -3.45 -15.07 2.15
CA SER A 84 -3.73 -15.13 3.58
C SER A 84 -2.56 -15.68 4.40
N ARG A 85 -1.90 -16.75 3.96
CA ARG A 85 -0.70 -17.27 4.67
C ARG A 85 0.44 -16.26 4.63
N ARG A 86 0.72 -15.73 3.44
CA ARG A 86 1.87 -14.85 3.20
C ARG A 86 1.78 -13.53 3.95
N ILE A 87 0.59 -12.94 4.08
CA ILE A 87 0.41 -11.71 4.85
C ILE A 87 0.56 -11.95 6.36
N ASN A 88 0.12 -13.11 6.86
CA ASN A 88 0.28 -13.46 8.28
C ASN A 88 1.74 -13.80 8.63
N ASP A 89 2.52 -14.31 7.67
CA ASP A 89 3.96 -14.58 7.83
C ASP A 89 4.83 -13.32 7.61
N LEU A 90 4.24 -12.21 7.15
CA LEU A 90 5.00 -11.01 6.83
C LEU A 90 5.46 -10.30 8.10
N ASP A 91 6.76 -10.11 8.24
CA ASP A 91 7.34 -9.31 9.32
C ASP A 91 6.83 -7.86 9.25
N THR A 92 6.15 -7.41 10.30
CA THR A 92 5.60 -6.06 10.41
C THR A 92 6.69 -4.99 10.40
N GLY A 93 7.92 -5.32 10.79
CA GLY A 93 9.07 -4.43 10.69
C GLY A 93 9.41 -4.06 9.24
N ILE A 94 9.14 -4.95 8.28
CA ILE A 94 9.32 -4.68 6.86
C ILE A 94 8.31 -3.63 6.39
N VAL A 95 7.04 -3.78 6.76
CA VAL A 95 5.97 -2.84 6.37
C VAL A 95 6.17 -1.48 7.05
N GLN A 96 6.59 -1.47 8.31
CA GLN A 96 6.96 -0.24 9.03
C GLN A 96 8.11 0.48 8.33
N ASN A 97 9.17 -0.23 7.93
CA ASN A 97 10.29 0.37 7.20
C ASN A 97 9.83 0.98 5.88
N LEU A 98 8.98 0.26 5.14
CA LEU A 98 8.39 0.77 3.89
C LEU A 98 7.61 2.06 4.13
N PHE A 99 6.75 2.10 5.15
CA PHE A 99 6.01 3.30 5.52
C PHE A 99 6.95 4.48 5.80
N LEU A 100 7.97 4.27 6.63
CA LEU A 100 8.95 5.32 6.96
C LEU A 100 9.71 5.80 5.72
N LYS A 101 10.03 4.91 4.77
CA LYS A 101 10.65 5.30 3.49
C LYS A 101 9.71 6.15 2.66
N VAL A 102 8.44 5.75 2.53
CA VAL A 102 7.42 6.52 1.79
C VAL A 102 7.25 7.91 2.41
N VAL A 103 7.17 8.02 3.74
CA VAL A 103 7.08 9.31 4.44
C VAL A 103 8.30 10.17 4.14
N LYS A 104 9.52 9.61 4.20
CA LYS A 104 10.75 10.35 3.89
C LYS A 104 10.80 10.86 2.44
N GLU A 105 10.40 10.03 1.48
CA GLU A 105 10.29 10.44 0.07
C GLU A 105 9.30 11.60 -0.07
N LEU A 106 8.11 11.49 0.54
CA LEU A 106 7.11 12.54 0.52
C LEU A 106 7.62 13.84 1.17
N GLU A 107 8.29 13.76 2.31
CA GLU A 107 8.92 14.92 2.95
C GLU A 107 9.98 15.57 2.06
N TYR A 108 10.80 14.76 1.40
CA TYR A 108 11.85 15.22 0.49
C TYR A 108 11.24 16.02 -0.69
N TYR A 109 10.24 15.46 -1.37
CA TYR A 109 9.60 16.14 -2.51
C TYR A 109 8.75 17.34 -2.09
N THR A 110 8.20 17.35 -0.87
CA THR A 110 7.30 18.43 -0.41
C THR A 110 7.97 19.52 0.43
N LYS A 111 9.26 19.36 0.79
CA LYS A 111 10.00 20.26 1.69
C LYS A 111 9.87 21.75 1.31
N GLY A 112 9.97 22.06 0.03
CA GLY A 112 9.91 23.42 -0.53
C GLY A 112 8.50 23.95 -0.84
N THR A 113 7.46 23.15 -0.66
CA THR A 113 6.09 23.57 -0.98
C THR A 113 5.47 24.36 0.17
N THR A 114 4.64 25.35 -0.13
CA THR A 114 3.89 26.12 0.90
C THR A 114 2.68 25.35 1.44
N GLY A 115 2.28 24.27 0.78
CA GLY A 115 1.13 23.43 1.14
C GLY A 115 -0.14 23.77 0.35
N LEU A 116 -1.29 23.35 0.86
CA LEU A 116 -2.58 23.58 0.22
C LEU A 116 -3.01 25.06 0.31
N PRO A 117 -3.70 25.59 -0.71
CA PRO A 117 -4.17 26.98 -0.74
C PRO A 117 -5.21 27.25 0.37
N ARG A 118 -5.53 28.54 0.60
CA ARG A 118 -6.52 29.01 1.59
C ARG A 118 -6.13 28.77 3.05
N GLY A 119 -4.83 28.79 3.37
CA GLY A 119 -4.35 28.72 4.75
C GLY A 119 -4.36 27.31 5.36
N VAL A 120 -4.69 26.28 4.58
CA VAL A 120 -4.62 24.87 5.03
C VAL A 120 -3.18 24.44 5.33
N GLY A 121 -2.20 25.02 4.62
CA GLY A 121 -0.78 24.77 4.88
C GLY A 121 -0.34 23.38 4.47
N LYS A 122 0.79 22.92 5.00
CA LYS A 122 1.38 21.62 4.66
C LYS A 122 0.55 20.48 5.23
N LEU A 123 0.13 19.54 4.37
CA LEU A 123 -0.45 18.28 4.83
C LEU A 123 0.63 17.45 5.51
N ARG A 124 0.38 17.05 6.75
CA ARG A 124 1.19 16.05 7.44
C ARG A 124 0.49 14.70 7.31
N ILE A 125 1.28 13.67 7.06
CA ILE A 125 0.77 12.30 7.08
C ILE A 125 0.53 11.97 8.55
N VAL A 126 -0.75 11.82 8.91
CA VAL A 126 -1.15 11.26 10.19
C VAL A 126 -1.45 9.81 9.93
N ASP A 127 -0.80 8.92 10.68
CA ASP A 127 -1.12 7.50 10.61
C ASP A 127 -2.59 7.28 11.05
N ALA A 128 -3.31 6.42 10.33
CA ALA A 128 -4.70 6.07 10.63
C ALA A 128 -4.82 5.06 11.78
N THR A 129 -3.82 5.03 12.67
CA THR A 129 -3.84 4.17 13.85
C THR A 129 -4.96 4.60 14.78
N HIS A 130 -5.85 3.67 15.08
CA HIS A 130 -6.90 3.85 16.06
C HIS A 130 -6.37 3.35 17.40
N ILE A 131 -6.17 4.27 18.36
CA ILE A 131 -5.82 3.92 19.74
C ILE A 131 -7.13 3.88 20.53
N PRO A 132 -7.65 2.70 20.92
CA PRO A 132 -8.81 2.64 21.80
C PRO A 132 -8.41 3.26 23.14
N LEU A 133 -9.05 4.38 23.48
CA LEU A 133 -8.84 5.02 24.77
C LEU A 133 -9.70 4.31 25.83
N PRO A 134 -9.16 4.07 27.04
CA PRO A 134 -9.97 3.63 28.17
C PRO A 134 -11.10 4.64 28.43
N PRO A 135 -12.31 4.21 28.86
CA PRO A 135 -13.45 5.10 29.07
C PRO A 135 -13.15 6.32 29.95
N ILE A 136 -12.32 6.14 30.99
CA ILE A 136 -11.88 7.20 31.91
C ILE A 136 -11.06 8.29 31.21
N LEU A 137 -10.32 7.93 30.15
CA LEU A 137 -9.45 8.84 29.40
C LEU A 137 -10.09 9.35 28.11
N SER A 138 -11.32 8.93 27.79
CA SER A 138 -12.02 9.28 26.55
C SER A 138 -13.24 10.19 26.75
N GLU A 139 -13.52 10.68 27.96
CA GLU A 139 -14.66 11.55 28.24
C GLU A 139 -14.67 12.81 27.34
N TRP A 140 -13.49 13.37 27.05
CA TRP A 140 -13.33 14.55 26.19
C TRP A 140 -13.55 14.28 24.69
N ALA A 141 -13.54 13.00 24.28
CA ALA A 141 -13.70 12.57 22.88
C ALA A 141 -15.07 11.89 22.64
N TYR A 142 -15.96 11.87 23.63
CA TYR A 142 -17.30 11.31 23.52
C TYR A 142 -18.18 12.21 22.64
N VAL A 143 -18.66 11.68 21.51
CA VAL A 143 -19.58 12.36 20.60
C VAL A 143 -20.95 11.69 20.72
N THR A 144 -21.97 12.44 21.13
CA THR A 144 -23.38 12.01 21.22
C THR A 144 -24.06 11.90 19.86
#